data_AF-A0A8J4YH18-F1
#
_entry.id   AF-A0A8J4YH18-F1
#
_cell.length_a   1.000
_cell.length_b   1.000
_cell.length_c   1.000
_cell.angle_alpha   90.00
_cell.angle_beta   90.00
_cell.angle_gamma   90.00
#
_symmetry.space_group_name_H-M   'P 1'
#
loop_
_entity.id
_entity.type
_entity.pdbx_description
1 polymer ?
#
loop_
_entity_poly.entity_id
_entity_poly.type
_entity_poly.pdbx_seq_one_letter_code
_entity_poly.pdbx_strand_id
1 'polypeptide(L)'
;MFLCCVFSPQTLYTYPENFRAFKVLVAAQYSGAKVTTDPAFVFGDTNKTPAFLNKFPLGKVPAFESSDGRCIFESNAICWAVANDELRGASPMDQAQVVAWMSFADNEILPASCTWVFPCMGIMSFNKGNTERAKEDVRKALQCLNTHLLTRTFLVGERITLADVSVCCTLLHLYQYVLDAGFRKPFQNANRWFTTMINQPQVKAVIGDLKMCDKMAQFDPKKFAEVQGKIKQSGGGEKVRLGWAGVWAEQGRGLRLWAEQGRGLGVWAEQGWALVMMWACVIWVPGTVSECSNS
;
A
#
# COMPACT_ATOMS: atom_id res chain seq x y z
N MET A 1 15.51 42.77 -12.25
CA MET A 1 15.66 42.04 -10.97
C MET A 1 15.04 40.67 -11.18
N PHE A 2 15.84 39.69 -11.64
CA PHE A 2 15.37 38.31 -11.77
C PHE A 2 15.21 37.76 -10.34
N LEU A 3 13.96 37.59 -9.90
CA LEU A 3 13.69 36.77 -8.72
C LEU A 3 14.25 35.38 -9.05
N CYS A 4 15.35 35.03 -8.39
CA CYS A 4 15.78 33.65 -8.32
C CYS A 4 14.67 32.93 -7.54
N CYS A 5 13.66 32.39 -8.24
CA CYS A 5 12.72 31.46 -7.64
C CYS A 5 13.57 30.31 -7.12
N VAL A 6 13.81 30.29 -5.81
CA VAL A 6 14.34 29.13 -5.11
C VAL A 6 13.27 28.06 -5.29
N PHE A 7 13.39 27.25 -6.34
CA PHE A 7 12.58 26.05 -6.49
C PHE A 7 12.96 25.15 -5.32
N SER A 8 12.12 25.15 -4.28
CA SER A 8 12.25 24.19 -3.20
C SER A 8 12.18 22.78 -3.80
N PRO A 9 13.08 21.86 -3.42
CA PRO A 9 13.01 20.48 -3.89
C PRO A 9 11.69 19.83 -3.46
N GLN A 10 11.12 18.98 -4.32
CA GLN A 10 9.93 18.21 -3.96
C GLN A 10 10.32 17.20 -2.88
N THR A 11 9.70 17.31 -1.70
CA THR A 11 10.14 16.59 -0.51
C THR A 11 9.18 15.45 -0.19
N LEU A 12 9.72 14.23 -0.07
CA LEU A 12 9.01 13.04 0.34
C LEU A 12 9.40 12.66 1.77
N TYR A 13 8.49 12.85 2.71
CA TYR A 13 8.65 12.41 4.08
C TYR A 13 8.32 10.92 4.18
N THR A 14 9.31 10.12 4.56
CA THR A 14 9.19 8.66 4.72
C THR A 14 10.35 8.12 5.54
N TYR A 15 10.20 6.89 6.04
CA TYR A 15 11.31 6.10 6.57
C TYR A 15 11.95 5.25 5.45
N PRO A 16 13.18 4.72 5.67
CA PRO A 16 13.91 3.87 4.70
C PRO A 16 13.18 2.57 4.32
N GLU A 17 13.42 2.01 3.11
CA GLU A 17 12.75 0.83 2.49
C GLU A 17 11.23 0.72 2.79
N ASN A 18 10.54 1.85 2.83
CA ASN A 18 9.10 1.86 2.81
C ASN A 18 8.62 1.51 1.40
N PHE A 19 8.08 0.30 1.21
CA PHE A 19 7.55 -0.12 -0.10
C PHE A 19 6.47 0.82 -0.66
N ARG A 20 5.76 1.58 0.19
CA ARG A 20 4.81 2.61 -0.27
C ARG A 20 5.52 3.83 -0.86
N ALA A 21 6.65 4.23 -0.29
CA ALA A 21 7.48 5.31 -0.81
C ALA A 21 8.25 4.89 -2.06
N PHE A 22 8.63 3.61 -2.18
CA PHE A 22 9.22 3.08 -3.42
C PHE A 22 8.32 3.33 -4.63
N LYS A 23 6.99 3.20 -4.50
CA LYS A 23 6.05 3.56 -5.59
C LYS A 23 6.30 4.98 -6.11
N VAL A 24 6.42 5.95 -5.20
CA VAL A 24 6.62 7.37 -5.52
C VAL A 24 7.99 7.60 -6.15
N LEU A 25 9.03 7.04 -5.54
CA LEU A 25 10.41 7.22 -6.02
C LEU A 25 10.62 6.58 -7.39
N VAL A 26 10.04 5.39 -7.64
CA VAL A 26 10.06 4.75 -8.96
C VAL A 26 9.29 5.58 -9.98
N ALA A 27 8.10 6.07 -9.65
CA ALA A 27 7.34 6.94 -10.54
C ALA A 27 8.14 8.21 -10.90
N ALA A 28 8.84 8.80 -9.93
CA ALA A 28 9.71 9.96 -10.14
C ALA A 28 10.89 9.67 -11.08
N GLN A 29 11.47 8.47 -11.04
CA GLN A 29 12.52 8.05 -11.99
C GLN A 29 12.01 8.01 -13.44
N TYR A 30 10.79 7.53 -13.66
CA TYR A 30 10.20 7.47 -15.00
C TYR A 30 9.73 8.85 -15.49
N SER A 31 9.18 9.69 -14.61
CA SER A 31 8.65 11.00 -15.00
C SER A 31 9.71 12.09 -15.09
N GLY A 32 10.88 11.90 -14.47
CA GLY A 32 11.90 12.92 -14.29
C GLY A 32 11.59 13.90 -13.15
N ALA A 33 10.58 13.63 -12.32
CA ALA A 33 10.28 14.45 -11.15
C ALA A 33 11.43 14.43 -10.13
N LYS A 34 11.83 15.60 -9.64
CA LYS A 34 12.94 15.76 -8.67
C LYS A 34 12.46 15.56 -7.24
N VAL A 35 12.06 14.33 -6.91
CA VAL A 35 11.59 13.94 -5.57
C VAL A 35 12.76 13.46 -4.73
N THR A 36 12.97 14.08 -3.57
CA THR A 36 14.01 13.71 -2.60
C THR A 36 13.40 13.38 -1.25
N THR A 37 13.94 12.36 -0.58
CA THR A 37 13.52 12.06 0.79
C THR A 37 14.19 13.00 1.79
N ASP A 38 13.44 13.46 2.80
CA ASP A 38 14.00 14.33 3.85
C ASP A 38 14.95 13.52 4.77
N PRO A 39 16.26 13.81 4.79
CA PRO A 39 17.20 13.11 5.65
C PRO A 39 17.01 13.42 7.15
N ALA A 40 16.34 14.53 7.48
CA ALA A 40 16.02 14.92 8.84
C ALA A 40 14.72 14.29 9.36
N PHE A 41 13.95 13.62 8.51
CA PHE A 41 12.71 12.98 8.92
C PHE A 41 13.00 11.79 9.84
N VAL A 42 12.42 11.82 11.04
CA VAL A 42 12.43 10.72 12.01
C VAL A 42 11.00 10.26 12.20
N PHE A 43 10.70 9.04 11.76
CA PHE A 43 9.39 8.44 12.00
C PHE A 43 9.12 8.34 13.50
N GLY A 44 7.86 8.39 13.91
CA GLY A 44 7.40 8.43 15.30
C GLY A 44 7.68 9.74 16.04
N ASP A 45 8.58 10.60 15.55
CA ASP A 45 8.90 11.92 16.12
C ASP A 45 8.39 13.05 15.22
N THR A 46 9.02 13.22 14.04
CA THR A 46 8.70 14.29 13.09
C THR A 46 7.22 14.27 12.70
N ASN A 47 6.68 13.09 12.40
CA ASN A 47 5.28 12.92 11.97
C ASN A 47 4.24 13.09 13.09
N LYS A 48 4.67 13.31 14.34
CA LYS A 48 3.79 13.63 15.48
C LYS A 48 3.88 15.10 15.90
N THR A 49 4.81 15.86 15.34
CA THR A 49 4.94 17.29 15.66
C THR A 49 3.72 18.08 15.17
N PRO A 50 3.30 19.15 15.88
CA PRO A 50 2.21 20.01 15.41
C PRO A 50 2.46 20.59 14.00
N ALA A 51 3.72 20.92 13.69
CA ALA A 51 4.10 21.43 12.38
C ALA A 51 3.84 20.41 11.25
N PHE A 52 4.18 19.14 11.48
CA PHE A 52 3.90 18.07 10.51
C PHE A 52 2.42 17.75 10.43
N LEU A 53 1.72 17.65 11.57
CA LEU A 53 0.29 17.34 11.60
C LEU A 53 -0.57 18.44 10.97
N ASN A 54 -0.12 19.70 11.03
CA ASN A 54 -0.77 20.80 10.31
C ASN A 54 -0.72 20.61 8.78
N LYS A 55 0.35 20.00 8.26
CA LYS A 55 0.49 19.67 6.82
C LYS A 55 -0.18 18.33 6.47
N PHE A 56 -0.06 17.35 7.37
CA PHE A 56 -0.49 15.97 7.18
C PHE A 56 -1.26 15.46 8.42
N PRO A 57 -2.58 15.72 8.50
CA PRO A 57 -3.37 15.53 9.73
C PRO A 57 -3.37 14.10 10.29
N LEU A 58 -3.13 13.09 9.45
CA LEU A 58 -3.07 11.69 9.88
C LEU A 58 -1.71 11.27 10.46
N GLY A 59 -0.66 12.11 10.35
CA GLY A 59 0.69 11.78 10.79
C GLY A 59 1.26 10.52 10.13
N LYS A 60 0.75 10.13 8.95
CA LYS A 60 1.17 8.95 8.20
C LYS A 60 2.20 9.32 7.12
N VAL A 61 2.98 8.32 6.71
CA VAL A 61 3.93 8.44 5.59
C VAL A 61 3.76 7.26 4.61
N PRO A 62 4.05 7.44 3.30
CA PRO A 62 4.66 8.62 2.68
C PRO A 62 3.75 9.86 2.69
N ALA A 63 4.36 11.02 2.90
CA ALA A 63 3.73 12.33 2.82
C ALA A 63 4.62 13.24 1.96
N PHE A 64 4.01 14.11 1.17
CA PHE A 64 4.70 14.83 0.10
C PHE A 64 4.41 16.32 0.14
N GLU A 65 5.45 17.12 -0.03
CA GLU A 65 5.37 18.57 -0.21
C GLU A 65 6.01 18.95 -1.54
N SER A 66 5.24 19.57 -2.43
CA SER A 66 5.72 20.05 -3.72
C SER A 66 6.62 21.27 -3.58
N SER A 67 7.28 21.65 -4.69
CA SER A 67 8.15 22.83 -4.73
C SER A 67 7.45 24.16 -4.44
N ASP A 68 6.13 24.22 -4.60
CA ASP A 68 5.29 25.38 -4.30
C ASP A 68 4.54 25.26 -2.95
N GLY A 69 4.92 24.30 -2.10
CA GLY A 69 4.41 24.14 -0.74
C GLY A 69 3.06 23.43 -0.64
N ARG A 70 2.51 22.89 -1.73
CA ARG A 70 1.29 22.07 -1.68
C ARG A 70 1.59 20.71 -1.07
N CYS A 71 0.76 20.29 -0.12
CA CYS A 71 0.93 19.05 0.61
C CYS A 71 -0.06 17.98 0.11
N ILE A 72 0.43 16.77 -0.13
CA ILE A 72 -0.38 15.61 -0.52
C ILE A 72 0.01 14.41 0.35
N PHE A 73 -0.99 13.69 0.84
CA PHE A 73 -0.83 12.41 1.53
C PHE A 73 -1.50 11.29 0.71
N GLU A 74 -1.32 10.04 1.13
CA GLU A 74 -1.64 8.81 0.38
C GLU A 74 -0.68 8.51 -0.77
N SER A 75 0.00 7.36 -0.67
CA SER A 75 1.06 6.96 -1.62
C SER A 75 0.61 6.97 -3.09
N ASN A 76 -0.62 6.56 -3.39
CA ASN A 76 -1.15 6.54 -4.75
C ASN A 76 -1.42 7.95 -5.29
N ALA A 77 -1.92 8.87 -4.46
CA ALA A 77 -2.14 10.26 -4.85
C ALA A 77 -0.79 10.97 -5.10
N ILE A 78 0.22 10.69 -4.27
CA ILE A 78 1.57 11.21 -4.46
C ILE A 78 2.16 10.66 -5.77
N CYS A 79 2.03 9.35 -6.06
CA CYS A 79 2.44 8.78 -7.35
C CYS A 79 1.78 9.50 -8.53
N TRP A 80 0.47 9.77 -8.45
CA TRP A 80 -0.26 10.47 -9.51
C TRP A 80 0.24 11.90 -9.71
N ALA A 81 0.56 12.60 -8.62
CA ALA A 81 1.08 13.96 -8.65
C ALA A 81 2.47 14.04 -9.31
N VAL A 82 3.35 13.08 -9.03
CA VAL A 82 4.73 13.08 -9.57
C VAL A 82 4.87 12.39 -10.92
N ALA A 83 3.82 11.72 -11.41
CA ALA A 83 3.82 11.02 -12.69
C ALA A 83 3.80 11.98 -13.91
N ASN A 84 4.25 11.49 -15.07
CA ASN A 84 3.97 12.10 -16.37
C ASN A 84 2.69 11.48 -16.97
N ASP A 85 2.28 11.94 -18.15
CA ASP A 85 1.03 11.47 -18.79
C ASP A 85 1.11 10.01 -19.23
N GLU A 86 2.29 9.54 -19.66
CA GLU A 86 2.50 8.13 -20.02
C GLU A 86 2.26 7.20 -18.83
N LEU A 87 2.76 7.56 -17.65
CA LEU A 87 2.56 6.77 -16.43
C LEU A 87 1.11 6.78 -15.94
N ARG A 88 0.37 7.87 -16.20
CA ARG A 88 -1.06 7.97 -15.85
C ARG A 88 -1.95 7.19 -16.80
N GLY A 89 -1.53 7.02 -18.06
CA GLY A 89 -2.28 6.33 -19.11
C GLY A 89 -2.59 7.25 -20.29
N ALA A 90 -2.52 6.69 -21.50
CA ALA A 90 -2.59 7.45 -22.76
C ALA A 90 -4.01 7.89 -23.15
N SER A 91 -5.04 7.19 -22.66
CA SER A 91 -6.45 7.51 -22.89
C SER A 91 -7.24 7.54 -21.58
N PRO A 92 -8.44 8.15 -21.55
CA PRO A 92 -9.30 8.10 -20.36
C PRO A 92 -9.60 6.67 -19.87
N MET A 93 -9.73 5.71 -20.80
CA MET A 93 -9.92 4.30 -20.44
C MET A 93 -8.65 3.70 -19.83
N ASP A 94 -7.47 4.00 -20.37
CA ASP A 94 -6.20 3.54 -19.79
C ASP A 94 -6.00 4.12 -18.39
N GLN A 95 -6.33 5.39 -18.18
CA GLN A 95 -6.27 6.03 -16.86
C GLN A 95 -7.20 5.32 -15.86
N ALA A 96 -8.41 4.96 -16.28
CA ALA A 96 -9.32 4.17 -15.44
C ALA A 96 -8.76 2.79 -15.11
N GLN A 97 -8.13 2.11 -16.08
CA GLN A 97 -7.46 0.83 -15.83
C GLN A 97 -6.26 0.96 -14.89
N VAL A 98 -5.48 2.05 -15.00
CA VAL A 98 -4.39 2.35 -14.08
C VAL A 98 -4.92 2.49 -12.65
N VAL A 99 -5.98 3.28 -12.46
CA VAL A 99 -6.62 3.43 -11.15
C VAL A 99 -7.18 2.11 -10.62
N ALA A 100 -7.76 1.28 -11.49
CA ALA A 100 -8.27 -0.04 -11.12
C ALA A 100 -7.15 -0.95 -10.59
N TRP A 101 -6.00 -1.02 -11.26
CA TRP A 101 -4.85 -1.81 -10.80
C TRP A 101 -4.19 -1.25 -9.54
N MET A 102 -4.13 0.07 -9.38
CA MET A 102 -3.66 0.69 -8.14
C MET A 102 -4.59 0.34 -6.96
N SER A 103 -5.90 0.34 -7.19
CA SER A 103 -6.90 -0.06 -6.20
C SER A 103 -6.84 -1.56 -5.89
N PHE A 104 -6.63 -2.39 -6.91
CA PHE A 104 -6.39 -3.84 -6.75
C PHE A 104 -5.17 -4.11 -5.89
N ALA A 105 -4.06 -3.37 -6.08
CA ALA A 105 -2.87 -3.50 -5.24
C ALA A 105 -3.18 -3.21 -3.77
N ASP A 106 -3.89 -2.12 -3.47
CA ASP A 106 -4.16 -1.71 -2.09
C ASP A 106 -5.24 -2.56 -1.40
N ASN A 107 -6.20 -3.11 -2.14
CA ASN A 107 -7.34 -3.85 -1.57
C ASN A 107 -7.14 -5.36 -1.57
N GLU A 108 -6.55 -5.94 -2.62
CA GLU A 108 -6.46 -7.39 -2.80
C GLU A 108 -5.08 -7.95 -2.40
N ILE A 109 -4.00 -7.20 -2.67
CA ILE A 109 -2.63 -7.69 -2.41
C ILE A 109 -2.13 -7.20 -1.06
N LEU A 110 -2.19 -5.89 -0.80
CA LEU A 110 -1.52 -5.25 0.33
C LEU A 110 -1.92 -5.85 1.69
N PRO A 111 -3.21 -6.07 2.01
CA PRO A 111 -3.60 -6.61 3.31
C PRO A 111 -3.13 -8.05 3.52
N ALA A 112 -3.26 -8.88 2.48
CA ALA A 112 -2.83 -10.28 2.51
C ALA A 112 -1.30 -10.39 2.59
N SER A 113 -0.58 -9.58 1.82
CA SER A 113 0.88 -9.43 1.86
C SER A 113 1.37 -9.12 3.28
N CYS A 114 0.81 -8.10 3.92
CA CYS A 114 1.21 -7.73 5.27
C CYS A 114 0.86 -8.81 6.30
N THR A 115 -0.35 -9.38 6.21
CA THR A 115 -0.80 -10.45 7.14
C THR A 115 0.10 -11.67 7.10
N TRP A 116 0.61 -12.03 5.91
CA TRP A 116 1.49 -13.17 5.75
C TRP A 116 2.96 -12.84 6.09
N VAL A 117 3.49 -11.71 5.62
CA VAL A 117 4.92 -11.41 5.72
C VAL A 117 5.31 -10.83 7.09
N PHE A 118 4.49 -9.95 7.68
CA PHE A 118 4.88 -9.21 8.90
C PHE A 118 5.16 -10.12 10.10
N PRO A 119 4.43 -11.23 10.33
CA PRO A 119 4.83 -12.22 11.34
C PRO A 119 6.22 -12.80 11.09
N CYS A 120 6.58 -13.16 9.86
CA CYS A 120 7.91 -13.67 9.50
C CYS A 120 9.04 -12.65 9.74
N MET A 121 8.69 -11.36 9.79
CA MET A 121 9.60 -10.26 10.12
C MET A 121 9.64 -9.93 11.63
N GLY A 122 8.82 -10.56 12.46
CA GLY A 122 8.71 -10.27 13.89
C GLY A 122 7.91 -9.00 14.23
N ILE A 123 7.23 -8.44 13.23
CA ILE A 123 6.49 -7.17 13.35
C ILE A 123 5.13 -7.39 14.04
N MET A 124 4.43 -8.45 13.63
CA MET A 124 3.11 -8.82 14.13
C MET A 124 3.15 -10.21 14.77
N SER A 125 2.20 -10.47 15.66
CA SER A 125 1.98 -11.83 16.17
C SER A 125 1.50 -12.74 15.04
N PHE A 126 1.88 -14.01 15.12
CA PHE A 126 1.42 -15.01 14.17
C PHE A 126 0.02 -15.51 14.53
N ASN A 127 -0.86 -15.55 13.53
CA ASN A 127 -2.14 -16.23 13.61
C ASN A 127 -2.27 -17.18 12.41
N LYS A 128 -2.40 -18.49 12.69
CA LYS A 128 -2.45 -19.52 11.64
C LYS A 128 -3.64 -19.33 10.70
N GLY A 129 -4.84 -19.11 11.23
CA GLY A 129 -6.05 -18.95 10.41
C GLY A 129 -6.00 -17.72 9.49
N ASN A 130 -5.49 -16.59 10.00
CA ASN A 130 -5.30 -15.38 9.19
C ASN A 130 -4.22 -15.58 8.14
N THR A 131 -3.12 -16.26 8.49
CA THR A 131 -2.01 -16.51 7.56
C THR A 131 -2.44 -17.44 6.42
N GLU A 132 -3.20 -18.50 6.69
CA GLU A 132 -3.68 -19.40 5.64
C GLU A 132 -4.70 -18.73 4.71
N ARG A 133 -5.58 -17.86 5.25
CA ARG A 133 -6.46 -17.02 4.42
C ARG A 133 -5.66 -16.06 3.54
N ALA A 134 -4.69 -15.37 4.12
CA ALA A 134 -3.82 -14.46 3.38
C ALA A 134 -3.04 -15.16 2.25
N LYS A 135 -2.57 -16.39 2.48
CA LYS A 135 -1.96 -17.21 1.42
C LYS A 135 -2.93 -17.44 0.26
N GLU A 136 -4.18 -17.75 0.57
CA GLU A 136 -5.20 -17.99 -0.46
C GLU A 136 -5.57 -16.73 -1.23
N ASP A 137 -5.71 -15.60 -0.53
CA ASP A 137 -5.98 -14.31 -1.17
C ASP A 137 -4.81 -13.90 -2.09
N VAL A 138 -3.57 -14.13 -1.66
CA VAL A 138 -2.38 -13.94 -2.53
C VAL A 138 -2.40 -14.87 -3.73
N ARG A 139 -2.82 -16.15 -3.59
CA ARG A 139 -2.97 -17.05 -4.76
C ARG A 139 -3.98 -16.52 -5.75
N LYS A 140 -5.15 -16.04 -5.29
CA LYS A 140 -6.18 -15.45 -6.15
C LYS A 140 -5.67 -14.21 -6.87
N ALA A 141 -4.99 -13.31 -6.15
CA ALA A 141 -4.42 -12.11 -6.74
C ALA A 141 -3.34 -12.44 -7.80
N LEU A 142 -2.44 -13.38 -7.50
CA LEU A 142 -1.43 -13.85 -8.46
C LEU A 142 -2.07 -14.57 -9.66
N GLN A 143 -3.16 -15.30 -9.47
CA GLN A 143 -3.89 -15.92 -10.56
C GLN A 143 -4.54 -14.88 -11.48
N CYS A 144 -5.15 -13.83 -10.90
CA CYS A 144 -5.71 -12.71 -11.66
C CYS A 144 -4.64 -12.05 -12.53
N LEU A 145 -3.49 -11.72 -11.93
CA LEU A 145 -2.34 -11.17 -12.65
C LEU A 145 -1.84 -12.14 -13.73
N ASN A 146 -1.68 -13.41 -13.41
CA ASN A 146 -1.16 -14.42 -14.32
C ASN A 146 -2.03 -14.60 -15.56
N THR A 147 -3.35 -14.56 -15.40
CA THR A 147 -4.31 -14.61 -16.51
C THR A 147 -4.24 -13.33 -17.35
N HIS A 148 -4.24 -12.15 -16.70
CA HIS A 148 -4.18 -10.87 -17.40
C HIS A 148 -2.90 -10.71 -18.24
N LEU A 149 -1.78 -11.15 -17.69
CA LEU A 149 -0.43 -11.06 -18.27
C LEU A 149 -0.10 -12.19 -19.25
N LEU A 150 -1.05 -13.06 -19.59
CA LEU A 150 -0.82 -14.13 -20.57
C LEU A 150 -0.45 -13.57 -21.95
N THR A 151 -1.13 -12.51 -22.39
CA THR A 151 -0.96 -11.90 -23.72
C THR A 151 -0.47 -10.45 -23.65
N ARG A 152 0.05 -10.03 -22.50
CA ARG A 152 0.45 -8.63 -22.24
C ARG A 152 1.86 -8.56 -21.68
N THR A 153 2.57 -7.48 -22.01
CA THR A 153 3.89 -7.22 -21.42
C THR A 153 3.77 -6.49 -20.09
N PHE A 154 2.86 -5.50 -20.04
CA PHE A 154 2.59 -4.66 -18.88
C PHE A 154 1.09 -4.62 -18.59
N LEU A 155 0.69 -4.10 -17.44
CA LEU A 155 -0.71 -4.14 -16.99
C LEU A 155 -1.64 -3.29 -17.87
N VAL A 156 -1.15 -2.17 -18.41
CA VAL A 156 -1.95 -1.23 -19.22
C VAL A 156 -1.15 -0.73 -20.42
N GLY A 157 -1.75 -0.75 -21.62
CA GLY A 157 -1.23 -0.05 -22.80
C GLY A 157 0.14 -0.50 -23.35
N GLU A 158 0.60 -1.72 -23.05
CA GLU A 158 1.91 -2.26 -23.46
C GLU A 158 3.11 -1.36 -23.11
N ARG A 159 3.00 -0.59 -22.02
CA ARG A 159 4.08 0.21 -21.44
C ARG A 159 3.93 0.28 -19.92
N ILE A 160 5.01 0.65 -19.24
CA ILE A 160 4.98 0.80 -17.78
C ILE A 160 4.09 2.00 -17.42
N THR A 161 3.15 1.74 -16.52
CA THR A 161 2.28 2.76 -15.94
C THR A 161 2.34 2.72 -14.41
N LEU A 162 1.62 3.62 -13.74
CA LEU A 162 1.44 3.53 -12.28
C LEU A 162 0.76 2.22 -11.84
N ALA A 163 0.04 1.53 -12.73
CA ALA A 163 -0.47 0.19 -12.46
C ALA A 163 0.68 -0.76 -12.13
N ASP A 164 1.68 -0.84 -13.02
CA ASP A 164 2.81 -1.74 -12.87
C ASP A 164 3.65 -1.39 -11.66
N VAL A 165 3.93 -0.09 -11.48
CA VAL A 165 4.71 0.41 -10.33
C VAL A 165 4.02 0.06 -9.01
N SER A 166 2.70 0.29 -8.91
CA SER A 166 1.96 0.04 -7.67
C SER A 166 1.86 -1.45 -7.34
N VAL A 167 1.48 -2.28 -8.31
CA VAL A 167 1.36 -3.74 -8.11
C VAL A 167 2.73 -4.34 -7.80
N CYS A 168 3.78 -3.94 -8.53
CA CYS A 168 5.13 -4.47 -8.34
C CYS A 168 5.65 -4.15 -6.94
N CYS A 169 5.58 -2.89 -6.50
CA CYS A 169 6.03 -2.48 -5.17
C CYS A 169 5.26 -3.20 -4.05
N THR A 170 3.97 -3.46 -4.24
CA THR A 170 3.13 -4.15 -3.25
C THR A 170 3.46 -5.64 -3.14
N LEU A 171 3.95 -6.26 -4.22
CA LEU A 171 4.40 -7.65 -4.26
C LEU A 171 5.84 -7.86 -3.80
N LEU A 172 6.66 -6.81 -3.62
CA LEU A 172 8.09 -6.91 -3.30
C LEU A 172 8.36 -7.84 -2.12
N HIS A 173 7.73 -7.57 -0.97
CA HIS A 173 7.93 -8.35 0.24
C HIS A 173 7.44 -9.80 0.11
N LEU A 174 6.38 -10.03 -0.67
CA LEU A 174 5.92 -11.38 -0.96
C LEU A 174 7.01 -12.17 -1.69
N TYR A 175 7.54 -11.62 -2.78
CA TYR A 175 8.63 -12.23 -3.56
C TYR A 175 9.95 -12.33 -2.80
N GLN A 176 10.22 -11.42 -1.86
CA GLN A 176 11.45 -11.42 -1.06
C GLN A 176 11.43 -12.46 0.05
N TYR A 177 10.27 -12.67 0.70
CA TYR A 177 10.22 -13.43 1.96
C TYR A 177 9.44 -14.74 1.92
N VAL A 178 8.35 -14.85 1.16
CA VAL A 178 7.41 -15.98 1.34
C VAL A 178 7.01 -16.71 0.06
N LEU A 179 7.09 -16.07 -1.11
CA LEU A 179 6.82 -16.72 -2.38
C LEU A 179 8.05 -17.49 -2.85
N ASP A 180 8.32 -18.65 -2.27
CA ASP A 180 9.38 -19.54 -2.77
C ASP A 180 9.08 -20.10 -4.17
N ALA A 181 10.06 -20.79 -4.75
CA ALA A 181 9.95 -21.35 -6.10
C ALA A 181 8.74 -22.32 -6.24
N GLY A 182 8.40 -23.07 -5.19
CA GLY A 182 7.28 -24.00 -5.19
C GLY A 182 5.94 -23.27 -5.22
N PHE A 183 5.77 -22.28 -4.35
CA PHE A 183 4.53 -21.49 -4.28
C PHE A 183 4.27 -20.72 -5.57
N ARG A 184 5.32 -20.08 -6.13
CA ARG A 184 5.15 -19.20 -7.31
C ARG A 184 5.11 -19.95 -8.64
N LYS A 185 5.47 -21.23 -8.68
CA LYS A 185 5.54 -22.06 -9.90
C LYS A 185 4.32 -21.96 -10.83
N PRO A 186 3.05 -21.94 -10.33
CA PRO A 186 1.87 -21.88 -11.20
C PRO A 186 1.69 -20.53 -11.92
N PHE A 187 2.29 -19.46 -11.41
CA PHE A 187 2.03 -18.08 -11.85
C PHE A 187 3.12 -17.56 -12.79
N GLN A 188 3.42 -18.31 -13.85
CA GLN A 188 4.56 -18.05 -14.73
C GLN A 188 4.55 -16.65 -15.38
N ASN A 189 3.37 -16.18 -15.82
CA ASN A 189 3.24 -14.86 -16.46
C ASN A 189 3.42 -13.73 -15.45
N ALA A 190 2.88 -13.89 -14.23
CA ALA A 190 3.09 -12.95 -13.14
C ALA A 190 4.56 -12.91 -12.71
N ASN A 191 5.22 -14.07 -12.61
CA ASN A 191 6.65 -14.16 -12.31
C ASN A 191 7.50 -13.49 -13.38
N ARG A 192 7.17 -13.72 -14.66
CA ARG A 192 7.84 -13.09 -15.81
C ARG A 192 7.72 -11.57 -15.72
N TRP A 193 6.51 -11.05 -15.58
CA TRP A 193 6.25 -9.61 -15.46
C TRP A 193 6.95 -9.01 -14.24
N PHE A 194 6.88 -9.65 -13.08
CA PHE A 194 7.53 -9.16 -11.87
C PHE A 194 9.05 -9.09 -12.05
N THR A 195 9.64 -10.13 -12.64
CA THR A 195 11.08 -10.17 -12.97
C THR A 195 11.44 -9.06 -13.96
N THR A 196 10.63 -8.84 -14.98
CA THR A 196 10.81 -7.72 -15.92
C THR A 196 10.79 -6.37 -15.19
N MET A 197 9.85 -6.16 -14.28
CA MET A 197 9.69 -4.90 -13.54
C MET A 197 10.87 -4.61 -12.62
N ILE A 198 11.27 -5.56 -11.77
CA ILE A 198 12.37 -5.33 -10.82
C ILE A 198 13.73 -5.14 -11.50
N ASN A 199 13.86 -5.54 -12.77
CA ASN A 199 15.09 -5.36 -13.54
C ASN A 199 15.10 -4.10 -14.42
N GLN A 200 14.03 -3.30 -14.42
CA GLN A 200 14.06 -2.00 -15.09
C GLN A 200 15.06 -1.07 -14.38
N PRO A 201 15.90 -0.31 -15.11
CA PRO A 201 16.90 0.58 -14.50
C PRO A 201 16.30 1.56 -13.48
N GLN A 202 15.15 2.14 -13.78
CA GLN A 202 14.41 3.08 -12.94
C GLN A 202 13.94 2.43 -11.63
N VAL A 203 13.58 1.14 -11.69
CA VAL A 203 13.16 0.38 -10.50
C VAL A 203 14.38 0.02 -9.67
N LYS A 204 15.43 -0.55 -10.30
CA LYS A 204 16.70 -0.89 -9.62
C LYS A 204 17.36 0.30 -8.95
N ALA A 205 17.27 1.50 -9.53
CA ALA A 205 17.79 2.73 -8.95
C ALA A 205 17.17 3.07 -7.58
N VAL A 206 15.96 2.56 -7.31
CA VAL A 206 15.22 2.83 -6.06
C VAL A 206 15.26 1.65 -5.10
N ILE A 207 14.97 0.44 -5.59
CA ILE A 207 14.82 -0.74 -4.73
C ILE A 207 16.12 -1.55 -4.60
N GLY A 208 17.12 -1.28 -5.42
CA GLY A 208 18.36 -2.04 -5.50
C GLY A 208 18.19 -3.42 -6.13
N ASP A 209 19.12 -4.33 -5.81
CA ASP A 209 19.04 -5.73 -6.24
C ASP A 209 18.15 -6.53 -5.28
N LEU A 210 16.96 -6.91 -5.77
CA LEU A 210 16.03 -7.73 -5.00
C LEU A 210 16.42 -9.21 -5.07
N LYS A 211 16.77 -9.79 -3.92
CA LYS A 211 16.89 -11.25 -3.80
C LYS A 211 15.50 -11.89 -3.67
N MET A 212 15.14 -12.75 -4.62
CA MET A 212 13.91 -13.55 -4.53
C MET A 212 14.00 -14.61 -3.44
N CYS A 213 12.84 -14.97 -2.88
CA CYS A 213 12.70 -15.96 -1.83
C CYS A 213 13.12 -17.35 -2.33
N ASP A 214 14.15 -17.93 -1.70
CA ASP A 214 14.58 -19.31 -1.94
C ASP A 214 13.73 -20.31 -1.15
N LYS A 215 13.42 -19.96 0.11
CA LYS A 215 12.65 -20.77 1.05
C LYS A 215 11.67 -19.89 1.81
N MET A 216 10.39 -20.27 1.82
CA MET A 216 9.33 -19.53 2.48
C MET A 216 9.67 -19.26 3.95
N ALA A 217 9.82 -17.97 4.30
CA ALA A 217 10.05 -17.54 5.66
C ALA A 217 8.89 -17.96 6.57
N GLN A 218 9.23 -18.34 7.80
CA GLN A 218 8.27 -18.74 8.83
C GLN A 218 8.35 -17.78 10.01
N PHE A 219 7.29 -17.74 10.82
CA PHE A 219 7.30 -17.01 12.08
C PHE A 219 8.37 -17.59 13.02
N ASP A 220 9.17 -16.71 13.62
CA ASP A 220 10.13 -17.05 14.66
C ASP A 220 9.79 -16.30 15.96
N PRO A 221 9.38 -17.01 17.03
CA PRO A 221 9.07 -16.39 18.32
C PRO A 221 10.23 -15.58 18.92
N LYS A 222 11.49 -16.00 18.70
CA LYS A 222 12.67 -15.28 19.21
C LYS A 222 12.85 -13.96 18.49
N LYS A 223 12.78 -13.98 17.15
CA LYS A 223 12.81 -12.77 16.33
C LYS A 223 11.67 -11.82 16.68
N PHE A 224 10.46 -12.34 16.90
CA PHE A 224 9.33 -11.55 17.36
C PHE A 224 9.64 -10.86 18.70
N ALA A 225 10.11 -11.60 19.71
CA ALA A 225 10.46 -11.03 21.01
C ALA A 225 11.55 -9.95 20.90
N GLU A 226 12.59 -10.17 20.09
CA GLU A 226 13.67 -9.20 19.84
C GLU A 226 13.15 -7.91 19.20
N VAL A 227 12.34 -8.04 18.14
CA VAL A 227 11.76 -6.90 17.43
C VAL A 227 10.83 -6.12 18.37
N GLN A 228 9.97 -6.79 19.14
CA GLN A 228 9.11 -6.15 20.14
C GLN A 228 9.91 -5.47 21.26
N GLY A 229 11.05 -6.03 21.67
CA GLY A 229 11.96 -5.40 22.63
C GLY A 229 12.52 -4.06 22.12
N LYS A 230 13.00 -4.03 20.87
CA LYS A 230 13.50 -2.82 20.20
C LYS A 230 12.41 -1.75 20.04
N ILE A 231 11.17 -2.17 19.78
CA ILE A 231 10.01 -1.30 19.67
C ILE A 231 9.70 -0.63 21.01
N LYS A 232 9.72 -1.39 22.12
CA LYS A 232 9.43 -0.84 23.46
C LYS A 232 10.49 0.16 23.92
N GLN A 233 11.76 -0.10 23.63
CA GLN A 233 12.86 0.81 23.99
C GLN A 233 12.81 2.13 23.23
N SER A 234 12.35 2.13 21.97
CA SER A 234 12.27 3.33 21.14
C SER A 234 11.05 4.23 21.41
N GLY A 235 10.10 3.80 22.25
CA GLY A 235 8.95 4.61 22.68
C GLY A 235 9.20 5.43 23.97
N GLY A 236 10.34 5.24 24.64
CA GLY A 236 10.65 5.83 25.94
C GLY A 236 11.65 6.98 25.87
N GLY A 237 11.27 8.12 25.30
CA GLY A 237 11.87 9.45 25.58
C GLY A 237 13.36 9.70 25.26
N GLU A 238 14.15 8.70 24.92
CA GLU A 238 15.54 8.87 24.50
C GLU A 238 15.59 9.04 22.98
N LYS A 239 16.40 9.99 22.49
CA LYS A 239 16.60 10.35 21.06
C LYS A 239 17.25 9.21 20.27
N VAL A 240 16.62 8.04 20.26
CA VAL A 240 17.07 6.87 19.52
C VAL A 240 16.32 6.89 18.20
N ARG A 241 17.02 7.35 17.16
CA ARG A 241 16.62 7.28 15.74
C ARG A 241 15.81 6.00 15.51
N LEU A 242 14.50 6.11 15.29
CA LEU A 242 13.62 4.94 15.17
C LEU A 242 14.20 4.00 14.11
N GLY A 243 14.80 2.90 14.57
CA GLY A 243 15.24 1.84 13.70
C GLY A 243 14.02 1.21 13.03
N TRP A 244 14.26 0.53 11.92
CA TRP A 244 13.31 -0.27 11.14
C TRP A 244 12.21 -0.95 11.97
N ALA A 245 12.56 -1.58 13.09
CA ALA A 245 11.63 -2.27 13.97
C ALA A 245 10.51 -1.37 14.56
N GLY A 246 10.84 -0.16 15.02
CA GLY A 246 9.89 0.79 15.63
C GLY A 246 8.82 1.25 14.65
N VAL A 247 9.23 1.47 13.40
CA VAL A 247 8.36 1.88 12.29
C VAL A 247 7.30 0.84 12.00
N TRP A 248 7.74 -0.41 11.85
CA TRP A 248 6.86 -1.51 11.52
C TRP A 248 5.88 -1.83 12.65
N ALA A 249 6.22 -1.56 13.90
CA ALA A 249 5.30 -1.74 15.03
C ALA A 249 4.10 -0.81 14.99
N GLU A 250 4.34 0.47 14.68
CA GLU A 250 3.29 1.47 14.59
C GLU A 250 2.38 1.17 13.40
N GLN A 251 2.96 0.74 12.28
CA GLN A 251 2.19 0.21 11.15
C GLN A 251 1.47 -1.09 11.46
N GLY A 252 2.08 -2.02 12.19
CA GLY A 252 1.49 -3.29 12.61
C GLY A 252 0.31 -3.07 13.56
N ARG A 253 0.37 -2.07 14.44
CA ARG A 253 -0.79 -1.60 15.23
C ARG A 253 -1.87 -0.99 14.34
N GLY A 254 -1.49 -0.14 13.38
CA GLY A 254 -2.42 0.42 12.40
C GLY A 254 -3.10 -0.63 11.52
N LEU A 255 -2.36 -1.66 11.09
CA LEU A 255 -2.89 -2.79 10.35
C LEU A 255 -3.72 -3.72 11.21
N ARG A 256 -3.34 -3.94 12.48
CA ARG A 256 -4.15 -4.69 13.43
C ARG A 256 -5.48 -3.99 13.66
N LEU A 257 -5.48 -2.67 13.85
CA LEU A 257 -6.70 -1.87 13.92
C LEU A 257 -7.48 -1.92 12.60
N TRP A 258 -6.83 -1.92 11.44
CA TRP A 258 -7.51 -2.06 10.14
C TRP A 258 -8.14 -3.46 9.96
N ALA A 259 -7.45 -4.51 10.39
CA ALA A 259 -7.95 -5.89 10.37
C ALA A 259 -9.05 -6.14 11.40
N GLU A 260 -8.96 -5.50 12.57
CA GLU A 260 -9.98 -5.52 13.63
C GLU A 260 -11.20 -4.63 13.28
N GLN A 261 -10.99 -3.53 12.55
CA GLN A 261 -12.03 -2.66 11.97
C GLN A 261 -12.52 -3.17 10.60
N GLY A 262 -12.22 -4.42 10.25
CA GLY A 262 -12.62 -5.04 9.00
C GLY A 262 -14.11 -4.80 8.74
N ARG A 263 -14.39 -4.07 7.67
CA ARG A 263 -15.68 -4.09 6.98
C ARG A 263 -16.01 -5.54 6.63
N GLY A 264 -16.69 -6.21 7.57
CA GLY A 264 -17.56 -7.32 7.29
C GLY A 264 -18.81 -6.78 6.61
N LEU A 265 -18.82 -6.77 5.29
CA LEU A 265 -20.04 -6.84 4.50
C LEU A 265 -19.81 -7.90 3.41
N GLY A 266 -20.35 -9.10 3.68
CA GLY A 266 -20.66 -10.15 2.71
C GLY A 266 -19.47 -10.79 2.00
N VAL A 267 -18.85 -11.85 2.54
CA VAL A 267 -19.37 -13.22 2.38
C VAL A 267 -20.82 -13.24 1.89
N TRP A 268 -21.01 -13.25 0.57
CA TRP A 268 -22.30 -13.64 0.02
C TRP A 268 -22.54 -15.11 0.37
N ALA A 269 -23.43 -15.27 1.35
CA ALA A 269 -24.48 -16.29 1.42
C ALA A 269 -24.12 -17.71 0.95
N GLU A 270 -23.64 -18.54 1.89
CA GLU A 270 -24.03 -19.95 1.96
C GLU A 270 -24.30 -20.32 3.42
N GLN A 271 -25.47 -19.94 3.88
CA GLN A 271 -26.30 -20.70 4.82
C GLN A 271 -27.70 -20.09 4.65
N GLY A 272 -28.64 -20.91 4.17
CA GLY A 272 -29.91 -20.50 3.57
C GLY A 272 -30.83 -19.68 4.47
N TRP A 273 -32.01 -19.39 3.94
CA TRP A 273 -33.06 -18.45 4.37
C TRP A 273 -33.07 -17.17 3.53
N ALA A 274 -33.62 -17.30 2.31
CA ALA A 274 -34.21 -16.20 1.57
C ALA A 274 -35.54 -15.82 2.22
N LEU A 275 -35.79 -14.52 2.46
CA LEU A 275 -37.07 -13.87 2.12
C LEU A 275 -36.96 -12.34 2.28
N VAL A 276 -37.19 -11.64 1.17
CA VAL A 276 -37.83 -10.32 1.03
C VAL A 276 -37.17 -9.10 1.69
N MET A 277 -36.73 -8.15 0.86
CA MET A 277 -37.23 -6.76 0.89
C MET A 277 -36.72 -6.02 -0.36
N MET A 278 -37.58 -6.09 -1.37
CA MET A 278 -37.72 -5.10 -2.43
C MET A 278 -38.57 -3.95 -1.86
N TRP A 279 -38.38 -2.73 -2.39
CA TRP A 279 -39.07 -1.45 -2.11
C TRP A 279 -38.35 -0.55 -1.09
N ALA A 280 -38.32 0.77 -1.24
CA ALA A 280 -38.47 1.70 -2.36
C ALA A 280 -38.06 3.07 -1.79
N CYS A 281 -37.57 3.93 -2.67
CA CYS A 281 -37.29 5.34 -2.45
C CYS A 281 -38.54 6.09 -1.96
N VAL A 282 -38.56 6.70 -0.76
CA VAL A 282 -39.45 7.84 -0.46
C VAL A 282 -38.77 8.82 0.51
N ILE A 283 -38.78 10.06 0.05
CA ILE A 283 -38.38 11.33 0.66
C ILE A 283 -39.16 11.59 1.96
N TRP A 284 -38.49 12.05 3.02
CA TRP A 284 -39.14 12.53 4.24
C TRP A 284 -39.36 14.05 4.18
N VAL A 285 -40.63 14.46 4.29
CA VAL A 285 -41.08 15.83 4.62
C VAL A 285 -41.84 15.72 5.95
N PRO A 286 -41.62 16.61 6.94
CA PRO A 286 -42.26 16.51 8.25
C PRO A 286 -43.58 17.29 8.31
N GLY A 287 -44.62 16.71 8.93
CA GLY A 287 -45.84 17.46 9.26
C GLY A 287 -47.04 16.61 9.73
N THR A 288 -47.35 16.75 11.03
CA THR A 288 -48.69 16.74 11.68
C THR A 288 -49.71 15.65 11.32
N VAL A 289 -50.04 14.81 12.30
CA VAL A 289 -51.32 14.08 12.34
C VAL A 289 -52.14 14.60 13.52
N SER A 290 -53.23 15.28 13.20
CA SER A 290 -54.35 15.55 14.11
C SER A 290 -55.25 14.32 14.20
N GLU A 291 -55.65 13.98 15.42
CA GLU A 291 -56.66 12.97 15.73
C GLU A 291 -58.01 13.32 15.11
N CYS A 292 -58.69 12.32 14.53
CA CYS A 292 -60.14 12.31 14.40
C CYS A 292 -60.66 10.96 14.90
N SER A 293 -61.40 11.06 16.00
CA SER A 293 -62.12 10.05 16.75
C SER A 293 -63.27 9.41 15.97
N ASN A 294 -63.52 8.13 16.26
CA ASN A 294 -64.86 7.53 16.17
C ASN A 294 -65.22 6.99 17.56
N SER A 295 -65.91 7.81 18.36
CA SER A 295 -66.95 7.48 19.35
C SER A 295 -67.54 8.80 19.85
#